data_AF-U2TE80-F1
#
_entry.id   AF-U2TE80-F1
#
_cell.length_a   1.000
_cell.length_b   1.000
_cell.length_c   1.000
_cell.angle_alpha   90.00
_cell.angle_beta   90.00
_cell.angle_gamma   90.00
#
_symmetry.space_group_name_H-M   'P 1'
#
loop_
_entity.id
_entity.type
_entity.pdbx_description
1 polymer ?
#
loop_
_entity_poly.entity_id
_entity_poly.type
_entity_poly.pdbx_seq_one_letter_code
_entity_poly.pdbx_strand_id
1 'polypeptide(L)'
;MFFDVIDRRYNKEGPNTLILTSNLQPSRWGEFFGENSSLLCSMDRIFDMATVFNIKGQSYRGKQLQTVTLAAGQPSSLPKASR
;
A
#
# COMPACT_ATOMS: atom_id res chain seq x y z
N MET A 1 1.77 -19.71 -2.48
CA MET A 1 2.43 -18.74 -3.39
C MET A 1 3.26 -17.69 -2.65
N PHE A 2 2.70 -16.88 -1.74
CA PHE A 2 3.49 -15.89 -0.98
C PHE A 2 4.59 -16.54 -0.12
N PHE A 3 4.22 -17.52 0.71
CA PHE A 3 5.16 -18.27 1.53
C PHE A 3 6.28 -18.92 0.70
N ASP A 4 5.97 -19.51 -0.45
CA ASP A 4 6.96 -20.18 -1.31
C ASP A 4 8.05 -19.21 -1.81
N VAL A 5 7.67 -17.96 -2.11
CA VAL A 5 8.63 -16.91 -2.51
C VAL A 5 9.53 -16.52 -1.34
N ILE A 6 8.95 -16.37 -0.15
CA ILE A 6 9.71 -16.05 1.07
C ILE A 6 10.65 -17.19 1.42
N ASP A 7 10.18 -18.44 1.43
CA ASP A 7 10.98 -19.61 1.79
C ASP A 7 12.13 -19.86 0.81
N ARG A 8 11.95 -19.61 -0.49
CA ARG A 8 13.03 -19.72 -1.48
C ARG A 8 14.12 -18.65 -1.32
N ARG A 9 13.75 -17.43 -0.93
CA ARG A 9 14.72 -16.33 -0.72
C ARG A 9 15.31 -16.28 0.68
N TYR A 10 14.70 -16.98 1.64
CA TYR A 10 15.24 -17.12 2.98
C TYR A 10 16.46 -18.06 2.97
N ASN A 11 17.66 -17.50 2.81
CA ASN A 11 18.96 -18.17 3.02
C ASN A 11 19.20 -19.47 2.22
N LYS A 12 18.50 -19.68 1.09
CA LYS A 12 18.63 -20.90 0.28
C LYS A 12 19.33 -20.69 -1.06
N GLU A 13 18.89 -19.74 -1.90
CA GLU A 13 19.36 -19.63 -3.28
C GLU A 13 19.50 -18.18 -3.80
N GLY A 14 20.70 -17.79 -4.27
CA GLY A 14 20.96 -16.53 -4.97
C GLY A 14 21.04 -15.28 -4.08
N PRO A 15 20.84 -14.05 -4.63
CA PRO A 15 20.71 -12.86 -3.79
C PRO A 15 19.46 -12.97 -2.92
N ASN A 16 19.68 -13.23 -1.63
CA ASN A 16 18.65 -13.51 -0.63
C ASN A 16 18.01 -12.24 -0.04
N THR A 17 18.37 -11.06 -0.55
CA THR A 17 17.85 -9.80 -0.03
C THR A 17 16.42 -9.57 -0.48
N LEU A 18 15.52 -9.43 0.50
CA LEU A 18 14.14 -9.04 0.31
C LEU A 18 13.95 -7.58 0.74
N ILE A 19 13.43 -6.75 -0.16
CA ILE A 19 12.95 -5.40 0.17
C ILE A 19 11.43 -5.40 0.08
N LEU A 20 10.78 -5.19 1.22
CA LEU A 20 9.32 -5.18 1.33
C LEU A 20 8.85 -3.78 1.72
N THR A 21 7.79 -3.31 1.06
CA THR A 21 7.11 -2.07 1.43
C THR A 21 5.65 -2.39 1.72
N SER A 22 5.15 -1.93 2.87
CA SER A 22 3.74 -2.04 3.21
C SER A 22 3.26 -0.71 3.79
N ASN A 23 2.06 -0.30 3.40
CA ASN A 23 1.34 0.80 4.04
C ASN A 23 0.59 0.35 5.30
N LEU A 24 0.65 -0.95 5.64
CA LEU A 24 0.05 -1.55 6.82
C LEU A 24 1.11 -2.16 7.73
N GLN A 25 0.85 -2.07 9.03
CA GLN A 25 1.66 -2.75 10.02
C GLN A 25 1.56 -4.27 9.84
N PRO A 26 2.62 -5.05 10.14
CA PRO A 26 2.61 -6.51 10.01
C PRO A 26 1.46 -7.19 10.77
N SER A 27 1.03 -6.64 11.91
CA SER A 27 -0.12 -7.11 12.69
C SER A 27 -1.44 -7.12 11.92
N ARG A 28 -1.56 -6.28 10.88
CA ARG A 28 -2.76 -6.15 10.04
C ARG A 28 -2.68 -6.94 8.74
N TRP A 29 -1.57 -7.61 8.45
CA TRP A 29 -1.44 -8.34 7.20
C TRP A 29 -2.42 -9.52 7.10
N GLY A 30 -2.84 -10.10 8.24
CA GLY A 30 -3.87 -11.15 8.27
C GLY A 30 -5.22 -10.74 7.66
N GLU A 31 -5.51 -9.43 7.52
CA GLU A 31 -6.70 -8.95 6.80
C GLU A 31 -6.67 -9.28 5.30
N PHE A 32 -5.49 -9.54 4.72
CA PHE A 32 -5.27 -9.67 3.28
C PHE A 32 -4.74 -11.05 2.83
N PHE A 33 -4.23 -11.85 3.76
CA PHE A 33 -3.79 -13.22 3.48
C PHE A 33 -4.85 -14.20 3.96
N GLY A 34 -5.38 -15.03 3.06
CA GLY A 34 -6.44 -16.00 3.37
C GLY A 34 -6.00 -17.18 4.27
N GLU A 35 -4.69 -17.39 4.43
CA GLU A 35 -4.12 -18.49 5.22
C GLU A 35 -3.25 -17.96 6.37
N ASN A 36 -3.83 -17.88 7.56
CA ASN A 36 -3.14 -17.35 8.74
C ASN A 36 -1.88 -18.14 9.12
N SER A 37 -1.87 -19.46 8.97
CA SER A 37 -0.69 -20.30 9.27
C SER A 37 0.47 -20.03 8.31
N SER A 38 0.21 -20.04 7.00
CA SER A 38 1.19 -19.74 5.96
C SER A 38 1.74 -18.31 6.09
N LEU A 39 0.89 -17.35 6.48
CA LEU A 39 1.33 -15.98 6.77
C LEU A 39 2.29 -15.93 7.96
N LEU A 40 1.95 -16.58 9.08
CA LEU A 40 2.82 -16.59 10.26
C LEU A 40 4.18 -17.22 9.95
N CYS A 41 4.21 -18.34 9.22
CA CYS A 41 5.47 -18.96 8.75
C CYS A 41 6.28 -18.04 7.80
N SER A 42 5.59 -17.22 7.01
CA SER A 42 6.24 -16.21 6.15
C SER A 42 6.82 -15.07 7.00
N MET A 43 6.08 -14.60 8.00
CA MET A 43 6.51 -13.53 8.90
C MET A 43 7.73 -13.95 9.72
N ASP A 44 7.75 -15.19 10.21
CA ASP A 44 8.90 -15.78 10.91
C ASP A 44 10.18 -15.62 10.09
N ARG A 45 10.17 -16.02 8.81
CA ARG A 45 11.32 -15.88 7.90
C ARG A 45 11.63 -14.44 7.49
N ILE A 46 10.61 -13.60 7.32
CA ILE A 46 10.83 -12.19 6.95
C ILE A 46 11.52 -11.44 8.07
N PHE A 47 11.09 -11.66 9.33
CA PHE A 47 11.56 -10.90 10.48
C PHE A 47 12.71 -11.56 11.25
N ASP A 48 13.10 -12.80 10.91
CA ASP A 48 14.30 -13.46 11.44
C ASP A 48 15.54 -12.57 11.27
N MET A 49 15.75 -12.02 10.07
CA MET A 49 16.84 -11.09 9.77
C MET A 49 16.35 -9.86 8.98
N ALA A 50 15.67 -8.94 9.67
CA ALA A 50 15.13 -7.72 9.08
C ALA A 50 15.67 -6.43 9.71
N THR A 51 15.82 -5.41 8.86
CA THR A 51 15.86 -4.01 9.31
C THR A 51 14.55 -3.35 8.92
N VAL A 52 13.81 -2.82 9.91
CA VAL A 52 12.48 -2.26 9.69
C VAL A 52 12.52 -0.74 9.76
N PHE A 53 12.05 -0.08 8.69
CA PHE A 53 11.91 1.36 8.63
C PHE A 53 10.43 1.77 8.68
N ASN A 54 10.02 2.41 9.78
CA ASN A 54 8.69 2.99 9.89
C ASN A 54 8.69 4.42 9.36
N ILE A 55 8.27 4.58 8.10
CA ILE A 55 8.25 5.88 7.42
C ILE A 55 6.98 6.63 7.78
N LYS A 56 7.14 7.89 8.22
CA LYS A 56 6.04 8.83 8.50
C LYS A 56 6.24 10.10 7.69
N GLY A 57 5.14 10.71 7.27
CA GLY A 57 5.17 11.96 6.51
C GLY A 57 3.94 12.12 5.63
N GLN A 58 3.80 13.31 5.05
CA GLN A 58 2.80 13.57 4.03
C GLN A 58 3.16 12.84 2.74
N SER A 59 2.14 12.48 1.96
CA SER A 59 2.35 11.88 0.64
C SER A 59 3.18 12.82 -0.23
N TYR A 60 4.18 12.27 -0.90
CA TYR A 60 4.90 13.03 -1.92
C TYR A 60 3.99 13.36 -3.12
N ARG A 61 2.98 12.53 -3.38
CA ARG A 61 2.01 12.75 -4.45
C ARG A 61 1.28 14.07 -4.18
N GLY A 62 1.27 14.97 -5.15
CA GLY A 62 0.58 16.26 -5.03
C GLY A 62 1.38 17.39 -4.40
N LYS A 63 2.61 17.14 -3.90
CA LYS A 63 3.43 18.16 -3.25
C LYS A 63 3.72 19.39 -4.13
N GLN A 64 3.73 19.21 -5.46
CA GLN A 64 3.96 20.28 -6.45
C GLN A 64 2.73 20.54 -7.33
N LEU A 65 1.56 19.98 -6.99
CA LEU A 65 0.35 20.20 -7.76
C LEU A 65 -0.36 21.45 -7.22
N GLN A 66 -0.93 22.24 -8.13
CA GLN A 66 -1.86 23.30 -7.75
C GLN A 66 -3.22 22.68 -7.44
N THR A 67 -3.69 22.86 -6.22
CA THR A 67 -5.07 22.54 -5.85
C THR A 67 -5.99 23.62 -6.42
N VAL A 68 -6.78 23.27 -7.43
CA VAL A 68 -7.82 24.14 -7.97
C VAL A 68 -9.15 23.69 -7.39
N THR A 69 -9.74 24.50 -6.52
CA THR A 69 -11.09 24.30 -6.00
C THR A 69 -12.08 25.05 -6.89
N LEU A 70 -12.95 24.32 -7.57
CA LEU A 70 -14.02 24.91 -8.39
C LEU A 70 -15.34 24.84 -7.61
N ALA A 71 -16.06 25.95 -7.55
CA ALA A 71 -17.44 25.98 -7.10
C ALA A 71 -18.36 26.05 -8.32
N ALA A 72 -19.37 25.19 -8.38
CA ALA A 72 -20.43 25.34 -9.36
C ALA A 72 -21.18 26.64 -9.05
N GLY A 73 -21.19 27.58 -9.99
CA GLY A 73 -22.01 28.79 -9.89
C GLY A 73 -23.50 28.43 -9.84
N GLN A 74 -24.32 29.37 -9.35
CA GLN A 74 -25.78 29.27 -9.46
C GLN A 74 -26.16 28.94 -10.91
N PRO A 75 -27.07 27.98 -11.15
CA PRO A 75 -27.51 27.67 -12.50
C PRO A 75 -28.04 28.95 -13.14
N SER A 76 -27.41 29.41 -14.22
CA SER A 76 -27.89 30.57 -14.96
C SER A 76 -29.32 30.28 -15.41
N SER A 77 -30.25 31.16 -15.08
CA SER A 77 -31.64 31.06 -15.53
C SER A 77 -31.66 31.16 -17.05
N LEU A 78 -31.64 30.01 -17.73
CA LEU A 78 -31.90 29.93 -19.16
C LEU A 78 -33.27 30.59 -19.42
N PRO A 79 -33.38 31.51 -20.38
CA PRO A 79 -34.68 32.07 -20.74
C PRO A 79 -35.58 30.91 -21.16
N LYS A 80 -36.76 30.79 -20.53
CA LYS A 80 -37.76 29.82 -20.93
C LYS A 80 -38.12 30.11 -22.39
N ALA A 81 -37.91 29.13 -23.27
CA ALA A 81 -38.40 29.18 -24.63
C ALA A 81 -39.91 29.41 -24.59
N SER A 82 -40.36 30.54 -25.17
CA SER A 82 -41.79 30.78 -25.40
C SER A 82 -42.30 29.68 -26.32
N ARG A 83 -43.33 28.98 -25.87
CA ARG A 83 -44.15 28.15 -26.75
C ARG A 83 -44.91 29.03 -27.73
#